data_AF-A0A9P5QEB9-F1
#
_entry.id   AF-A0A9P5QEB9-F1
#
_cell.length_a   1.000
_cell.length_b   1.000
_cell.length_c   1.000
_cell.angle_alpha   90.00
_cell.angle_beta   90.00
_cell.angle_gamma   90.00
#
_symmetry.space_group_name_H-M   'P 1'
#
loop_
_entity.id
_entity.type
_entity.pdbx_description
1 polymer ?
#
loop_
_entity_poly.entity_id
_entity_poly.type
_entity_poly.pdbx_seq_one_letter_code
_entity_poly.pdbx_strand_id
1 'polypeptide(L)'
;MLSPLPSVAVAAGSITESSACSRVFAIPEIAECISHSLKFRTITIAARVCRAWHTLWLPIIWHTINCGQQWQNDFMQTLGRHGDLIRILQCSRYDDISLLISDPSLNDNENHCRNLVTLVMPKTTLVNQSDQAKIIRQNPGLRDLSLAFHDDPSSDYSDLIHAVSGLGMLRRLAFDKNQTLQVETLETILQGCTSLEELSFKDVYFLLKHPFGTGDTFASRWLATSKTEEQTATA
;
A
#
# COMPACT_ATOMS: atom_id res chain seq x y z
N MET A 1 70.41 -25.90 -35.32
CA MET A 1 69.72 -26.53 -34.18
C MET A 1 69.30 -25.41 -33.25
N LEU A 2 68.02 -25.03 -33.27
CA LEU A 2 67.44 -23.98 -32.42
C LEU A 2 66.35 -24.64 -31.56
N SER A 3 66.56 -24.66 -30.26
CA SER A 3 65.59 -25.17 -29.28
C SER A 3 64.46 -24.17 -29.08
N PRO A 4 63.19 -24.59 -29.04
CA PRO A 4 62.10 -23.68 -28.69
C PRO A 4 62.01 -23.50 -27.17
N LEU A 5 61.75 -22.26 -26.74
CA LEU A 5 61.47 -21.87 -25.37
C LEU A 5 60.14 -22.49 -24.87
N PRO A 6 60.02 -22.81 -23.57
CA PRO A 6 58.80 -23.40 -23.03
C PRO A 6 57.69 -22.36 -22.93
N SER A 7 56.51 -22.74 -23.44
CA SER A 7 55.27 -21.98 -23.36
C SER A 7 54.78 -21.95 -21.92
N VAL A 8 54.71 -20.75 -21.31
CA VAL A 8 54.11 -20.55 -20.00
C VAL A 8 52.60 -20.65 -20.16
N ALA A 9 52.04 -21.78 -19.69
CA ALA A 9 50.60 -21.95 -19.56
C ALA A 9 50.08 -20.94 -18.52
N VAL A 10 49.24 -20.01 -18.97
CA VAL A 10 48.44 -19.17 -18.08
C VAL A 10 47.46 -20.10 -17.37
N ALA A 11 47.73 -20.41 -16.11
CA ALA A 11 46.77 -21.08 -15.25
C ALA A 11 45.49 -20.25 -15.24
N ALA A 12 44.39 -20.82 -15.75
CA ALA A 12 43.05 -20.30 -15.53
C ALA A 12 42.77 -20.39 -14.03
N GLY A 13 43.20 -19.35 -13.30
CA GLY A 13 42.83 -19.13 -11.93
C GLY A 13 41.31 -19.05 -11.90
N SER A 14 40.69 -20.09 -11.35
CA SER A 14 39.29 -20.08 -10.93
C SER A 14 39.08 -18.84 -10.07
N ILE A 15 38.47 -17.82 -10.65
CA ILE A 15 37.97 -16.66 -9.93
C ILE A 15 36.82 -17.21 -9.10
N THR A 16 37.12 -17.67 -7.89
CA THR A 16 36.12 -17.81 -6.85
C THR A 16 35.60 -16.40 -6.59
N GLU A 17 34.54 -16.01 -7.29
CA GLU A 17 33.76 -14.79 -7.06
C GLU A 17 33.05 -14.88 -5.69
N SER A 18 33.81 -15.05 -4.61
CA SER A 18 33.31 -14.87 -3.25
C SER A 18 33.46 -13.40 -2.90
N SER A 19 32.71 -12.53 -3.57
CA SER A 19 32.59 -11.13 -3.15
C SER A 19 31.78 -11.10 -1.86
N ALA A 20 32.41 -10.79 -0.73
CA ALA A 20 31.75 -10.67 0.57
C ALA A 20 30.50 -9.77 0.55
N CYS A 21 30.43 -8.81 -0.39
CA CYS A 21 29.23 -8.02 -0.64
C CYS A 21 28.00 -8.89 -0.96
N SER A 22 28.14 -9.97 -1.74
CA SER A 22 27.02 -10.87 -2.04
C SER A 22 26.41 -11.52 -0.81
N ARG A 23 27.21 -11.76 0.24
CA ARG A 23 26.77 -12.41 1.49
C ARG A 23 26.16 -11.43 2.48
N VAL A 24 26.65 -10.18 2.54
CA VAL A 24 26.08 -9.13 3.41
C VAL A 24 24.70 -8.68 2.91
N PHE A 25 24.51 -8.61 1.59
CA PHE A 25 23.22 -8.25 0.99
C PHE A 25 22.26 -9.43 0.83
N ALA A 26 22.64 -10.63 1.27
CA ALA A 26 21.76 -11.79 1.30
C ALA A 26 20.80 -11.79 2.51
N ILE A 27 20.87 -10.77 3.37
CA ILE A 27 20.03 -10.63 4.57
C ILE A 27 19.17 -9.36 4.39
N PRO A 28 17.94 -9.50 3.84
CA PRO A 28 17.03 -8.38 3.60
C PRO A 28 16.77 -7.52 4.84
N GLU A 29 16.75 -8.14 6.02
CA GLU A 29 16.47 -7.51 7.31
C GLU A 29 17.51 -6.45 7.66
N ILE A 30 18.79 -6.69 7.34
CA ILE A 30 19.85 -5.71 7.58
C ILE A 30 19.67 -4.49 6.66
N ALA A 31 19.30 -4.72 5.39
CA ALA A 31 19.06 -3.63 4.46
C ALA A 31 17.87 -2.76 4.89
N GLU A 32 16.81 -3.38 5.40
CA GLU A 32 15.67 -2.69 5.98
C GLU A 32 16.09 -1.84 7.21
N CYS A 33 16.88 -2.39 8.14
CA CYS A 33 17.41 -1.61 9.27
C CYS A 33 18.27 -0.42 8.82
N ILE A 34 19.14 -0.61 7.82
CA ILE A 34 19.96 0.47 7.25
C ILE A 34 19.06 1.53 6.62
N SER A 35 18.01 1.11 5.90
CA SER A 35 17.09 2.03 5.21
C SER A 35 16.43 3.03 6.15
N HIS A 36 16.09 2.61 7.37
CA HIS A 36 15.51 3.48 8.40
C HIS A 36 16.45 4.60 8.84
N SER A 37 17.76 4.42 8.67
CA SER A 37 18.78 5.44 9.01
C SER A 37 19.15 6.34 7.82
N LEU A 38 18.70 6.01 6.61
CA LEU A 38 19.06 6.72 5.39
C LEU A 38 17.89 7.55 4.85
N LYS A 39 18.21 8.70 4.26
CA LYS A 39 17.22 9.46 3.49
C LYS A 39 16.91 8.73 2.17
N PHE A 40 15.67 8.82 1.70
CA PHE A 40 15.23 8.24 0.41
C PHE A 40 16.16 8.62 -0.76
N ARG A 41 16.61 9.88 -0.83
CA ARG A 41 17.57 10.34 -1.83
C ARG A 41 18.91 9.58 -1.78
N THR A 42 19.37 9.21 -0.59
CA THR A 42 20.60 8.43 -0.43
C THR A 42 20.40 6.99 -0.92
N ILE A 43 19.25 6.38 -0.59
CA ILE A 43 18.91 5.01 -1.03
C ILE A 43 18.81 4.93 -2.56
N THR A 44 18.18 5.91 -3.19
CA THR A 44 18.07 5.97 -4.66
C THR A 44 19.43 6.17 -5.36
N ILE A 45 20.36 6.93 -4.77
CA ILE A 45 21.74 7.02 -5.27
C ILE A 45 22.47 5.69 -5.07
N ALA A 46 22.32 5.06 -3.90
CA ALA A 46 22.91 3.77 -3.56
C ALA A 46 22.47 2.67 -4.55
N ALA A 47 21.19 2.63 -4.93
CA ALA A 47 20.66 1.71 -5.92
C ALA A 47 21.33 1.81 -7.30
N ARG A 48 22.00 2.93 -7.62
CA ARG A 48 22.69 3.15 -8.91
C ARG A 48 24.15 2.70 -8.91
N VAL A 49 24.71 2.31 -7.76
CA VAL A 49 26.14 1.97 -7.62
C VAL A 49 26.47 0.68 -8.38
N CYS A 50 25.70 -0.39 -8.17
CA CYS A 50 25.88 -1.66 -8.87
C CYS A 50 24.57 -2.48 -8.88
N ARG A 51 24.53 -3.55 -9.67
CA ARG A 51 23.34 -4.41 -9.82
C ARG A 51 22.87 -5.05 -8.50
N ALA A 52 23.80 -5.48 -7.65
CA ALA A 52 23.45 -6.08 -6.36
C ALA A 52 22.73 -5.07 -5.45
N TRP A 53 23.22 -3.83 -5.40
CA TRP A 53 22.59 -2.75 -4.64
C TRP A 53 21.26 -2.35 -5.25
N HIS A 54 21.17 -2.32 -6.59
CA HIS A 54 19.91 -2.08 -7.28
C HIS A 54 18.84 -3.07 -6.83
N THR A 55 19.11 -4.38 -6.95
CA THR A 55 18.15 -5.43 -6.56
C THR A 55 17.76 -5.37 -5.09
N LEU A 56 18.71 -5.04 -4.20
CA LEU A 56 18.47 -4.91 -2.77
C LEU A 56 17.58 -3.72 -2.41
N TRP A 57 17.88 -2.54 -2.97
CA TRP A 57 17.19 -1.30 -2.60
C TRP A 57 15.85 -1.13 -3.31
N LEU A 58 15.63 -1.83 -4.43
CA LEU A 58 14.42 -1.66 -5.23
C LEU A 58 13.12 -1.91 -4.44
N PRO A 59 12.96 -3.02 -3.67
CA PRO A 59 11.74 -3.23 -2.88
C PRO A 59 11.50 -2.14 -1.84
N ILE A 60 12.58 -1.58 -1.26
CA ILE A 60 12.50 -0.50 -0.26
C ILE A 60 12.10 0.82 -0.92
N ILE A 61 12.66 1.13 -2.09
CA ILE A 61 12.35 2.33 -2.86
C ILE A 61 10.88 2.34 -3.30
N TRP A 62 10.38 1.19 -3.77
CA TRP A 62 9.02 1.06 -4.27
C TRP A 62 8.00 0.68 -3.20
N HIS A 63 8.42 0.45 -1.95
CA HIS A 63 7.55 0.03 -0.86
C HIS A 63 6.41 1.03 -0.63
N THR A 64 6.74 2.32 -0.61
CA THR A 64 5.83 3.43 -0.35
C THR A 64 5.82 4.38 -1.52
N ILE A 65 4.65 4.59 -2.13
CA ILE A 65 4.44 5.54 -3.20
C ILE A 65 3.45 6.62 -2.76
N ASN A 66 3.87 7.87 -2.90
CA ASN A 66 3.04 9.05 -2.67
C ASN A 66 2.65 9.63 -4.04
N CYS A 67 1.43 9.34 -4.48
CA CYS A 67 0.89 9.85 -5.74
C CYS A 67 0.59 11.36 -5.65
N GLY A 68 0.72 12.04 -6.80
CA GLY A 68 0.52 13.48 -6.94
C GLY A 68 1.79 14.34 -6.90
N GLN A 69 2.91 13.87 -6.33
CA GLN A 69 4.18 14.64 -6.32
C GLN A 69 5.23 14.17 -7.35
N GLN A 70 5.15 12.94 -7.86
CA GLN A 70 6.28 12.27 -8.53
C GLN A 70 5.96 11.69 -9.91
N TRP A 71 4.84 12.07 -10.50
CA TRP A 71 4.39 11.49 -11.75
C TRP A 71 5.16 12.09 -12.92
N GLN A 72 6.34 11.50 -13.20
CA GLN A 72 7.14 11.80 -14.37
C GLN A 72 6.55 11.09 -15.60
N ASN A 73 6.94 11.52 -16.80
CA ASN A 73 6.41 10.99 -18.08
C ASN A 73 6.56 9.46 -18.23
N ASP A 74 7.51 8.84 -17.51
CA ASP A 74 7.75 7.39 -17.55
C ASP A 74 7.17 6.64 -16.33
N PHE A 75 6.35 7.31 -15.50
CA PHE A 75 5.84 6.74 -14.26
C PHE A 75 5.04 5.46 -14.52
N MET A 76 4.11 5.45 -15.48
CA MET A 76 3.30 4.27 -15.78
C MET A 76 4.13 3.09 -16.28
N GLN A 77 5.13 3.33 -17.14
CA GLN A 77 6.05 2.29 -17.58
C GLN A 77 6.85 1.71 -16.41
N THR A 78 7.28 2.58 -15.49
CA THR A 78 8.06 2.17 -14.32
C THR A 78 7.20 1.45 -13.29
N LEU A 79 5.94 1.89 -13.13
CA LEU A 79 4.92 1.24 -12.32
C LEU A 79 4.62 -0.17 -12.84
N GLY A 80 4.51 -0.37 -14.15
CA GLY A 80 4.36 -1.71 -14.72
C GLY A 80 5.49 -2.68 -14.38
N ARG A 81 6.73 -2.17 -14.21
CA ARG A 81 7.88 -3.00 -13.85
C ARG A 81 7.98 -3.29 -12.35
N HIS A 82 7.42 -2.43 -11.50
CA HIS A 82 7.68 -2.44 -10.06
C HIS A 82 6.41 -2.43 -9.19
N GLY A 83 5.23 -2.45 -9.79
CA GLY A 83 3.94 -2.33 -9.10
C GLY A 83 3.72 -3.43 -8.06
N ASP A 84 4.26 -4.62 -8.29
CA ASP A 84 4.17 -5.74 -7.35
C ASP A 84 4.99 -5.54 -6.06
N LEU A 85 5.91 -4.58 -6.04
CA LEU A 85 6.72 -4.22 -4.86
C LEU A 85 6.01 -3.20 -3.96
N ILE A 86 4.98 -2.53 -4.47
CA ILE A 86 4.27 -1.50 -3.72
C ILE A 86 3.44 -2.15 -2.61
N ARG A 87 3.57 -1.63 -1.40
CA ARG A 87 2.83 -2.07 -0.21
C ARG A 87 2.02 -0.93 0.40
N ILE A 88 2.52 0.29 0.30
CA ILE A 88 1.88 1.50 0.83
C ILE A 88 1.65 2.45 -0.34
N LEU A 89 0.38 2.75 -0.59
CA LEU A 89 -0.03 3.70 -1.62
C LEU A 89 -0.76 4.87 -0.96
N GLN A 90 -0.23 6.08 -1.14
CA GLN A 90 -0.83 7.31 -0.64
C GLN A 90 -1.23 8.19 -1.82
N CYS A 91 -2.53 8.34 -2.03
CA CYS A 91 -3.08 9.16 -3.09
C CYS A 91 -3.56 10.49 -2.52
N SER A 92 -3.10 11.59 -3.10
CA SER A 92 -3.42 12.94 -2.61
C SER A 92 -4.42 13.66 -3.51
N ARG A 93 -4.46 13.30 -4.80
CA ARG A 93 -5.38 13.87 -5.79
C ARG A 93 -6.44 12.85 -6.18
N TYR A 94 -7.60 13.35 -6.59
CA TYR A 94 -8.74 12.51 -6.96
C TYR A 94 -8.50 11.67 -8.22
N ASP A 95 -7.61 12.11 -9.11
CA ASP A 95 -7.27 11.49 -10.39
C ASP A 95 -6.12 10.47 -10.29
N ASP A 96 -5.39 10.44 -9.17
CA ASP A 96 -4.26 9.53 -8.96
C ASP A 96 -4.67 8.05 -9.15
N ILE A 97 -5.87 7.68 -8.69
CA ILE A 97 -6.34 6.29 -8.73
C ILE A 97 -6.84 5.91 -10.12
N SER A 98 -7.56 6.81 -10.79
CA SER A 98 -8.03 6.56 -12.15
C SER A 98 -6.85 6.23 -13.04
N LEU A 99 -5.74 6.92 -12.90
CA LEU A 99 -4.54 6.65 -13.67
C LEU A 99 -3.87 5.29 -13.36
N LEU A 100 -4.05 4.73 -12.16
CA LEU A 100 -3.58 3.38 -11.82
C LEU A 100 -4.44 2.26 -12.42
N ILE A 101 -5.70 2.57 -12.79
CA ILE A 101 -6.72 1.60 -13.19
C ILE A 101 -7.13 1.73 -14.66
N SER A 102 -7.03 2.93 -15.22
CA SER A 102 -7.72 3.30 -16.46
C SER A 102 -6.84 3.26 -17.69
N ASP A 103 -5.63 2.71 -17.63
CA ASP A 103 -4.79 2.63 -18.82
C ASP A 103 -5.31 1.51 -19.74
N PRO A 104 -5.98 1.86 -20.86
CA PRO A 104 -6.60 0.89 -21.75
C PRO A 104 -5.57 0.23 -22.67
N SER A 105 -4.30 0.64 -22.62
CA SER A 105 -3.20 0.02 -23.35
C SER A 105 -2.62 -1.20 -22.62
N LEU A 106 -2.96 -1.36 -21.34
CA LEU A 106 -2.56 -2.49 -20.53
C LEU A 106 -3.65 -3.56 -20.64
N ASN A 107 -3.25 -4.77 -21.03
CA ASN A 107 -4.16 -5.92 -21.07
C ASN A 107 -4.83 -6.06 -19.68
N ASP A 108 -6.10 -6.47 -19.63
CA ASP A 108 -6.90 -6.66 -18.39
C ASP A 108 -6.21 -7.50 -17.27
N ASN A 109 -5.11 -8.18 -17.61
CA ASN A 109 -4.29 -8.97 -16.70
C ASN A 109 -3.17 -8.18 -15.98
N GLU A 110 -2.88 -6.93 -16.33
CA GLU A 110 -1.82 -6.11 -15.75
C GLU A 110 -2.36 -5.07 -14.75
N ASN A 111 -3.10 -5.51 -13.74
CA ASN A 111 -3.44 -4.59 -12.64
C ASN A 111 -2.16 -4.33 -11.84
N HIS A 112 -1.75 -3.07 -11.76
CA HIS A 112 -0.66 -2.65 -10.89
C HIS A 112 -1.09 -2.67 -9.42
N CYS A 113 -0.11 -2.69 -8.50
CA CYS A 113 -0.38 -2.57 -7.07
C CYS A 113 -1.33 -3.67 -6.51
N ARG A 114 -1.10 -4.95 -6.80
CA ARG A 114 -1.92 -6.08 -6.31
C ARG A 114 -1.60 -6.55 -4.88
N ASN A 115 -0.58 -5.96 -4.29
CA ASN A 115 -0.03 -6.39 -3.02
C ASN A 115 -0.10 -5.28 -1.96
N LEU A 116 -1.06 -4.37 -2.08
CA LEU A 116 -1.21 -3.27 -1.13
C LEU A 116 -1.59 -3.82 0.26
N VAL A 117 -0.92 -3.26 1.26
CA VAL A 117 -1.18 -3.48 2.68
C VAL A 117 -1.81 -2.23 3.29
N THR A 118 -1.32 -1.06 2.87
CA THR A 118 -1.82 0.24 3.32
C THR A 118 -2.26 1.06 2.11
N LEU A 119 -3.48 1.59 2.17
CA LEU A 119 -4.05 2.44 1.14
C LEU A 119 -4.65 3.69 1.76
N VAL A 120 -4.09 4.85 1.39
CA VAL A 120 -4.62 6.16 1.78
C VAL A 120 -5.26 6.79 0.56
N MET A 121 -6.58 6.91 0.58
CA MET A 121 -7.35 7.43 -0.54
C MET A 121 -7.45 8.95 -0.47
N PRO A 122 -7.57 9.63 -1.63
CA PRO A 122 -8.01 11.00 -1.67
C PRO A 122 -9.50 11.07 -1.28
N LYS A 123 -10.02 12.29 -1.13
CA LYS A 123 -11.45 12.50 -0.94
C LYS A 123 -12.24 11.85 -2.09
N THR A 124 -13.16 10.96 -1.72
CA THR A 124 -14.04 10.17 -2.57
C THR A 124 -15.12 11.07 -3.12
N THR A 125 -15.26 11.10 -4.44
CA THR A 125 -16.29 11.83 -5.18
C THR A 125 -17.07 10.84 -6.03
N LEU A 126 -18.19 11.28 -6.60
CA LEU A 126 -18.96 10.47 -7.55
C LEU A 126 -18.13 10.05 -8.77
N VAL A 127 -17.10 10.83 -9.13
CA VAL A 127 -16.25 10.58 -10.30
C VAL A 127 -15.25 9.44 -10.06
N ASN A 128 -14.67 9.35 -8.87
CA ASN A 128 -13.57 8.41 -8.60
C ASN A 128 -13.96 7.21 -7.72
N GLN A 129 -15.18 7.15 -7.18
CA GLN A 129 -15.58 6.08 -6.27
C GLN A 129 -15.52 4.68 -6.90
N SER A 130 -15.87 4.54 -8.19
CA SER A 130 -15.80 3.23 -8.87
C SER A 130 -14.36 2.76 -9.01
N ASP A 131 -13.44 3.67 -9.31
CA ASP A 131 -12.01 3.38 -9.40
C ASP A 131 -11.46 3.01 -8.01
N GLN A 132 -11.85 3.74 -6.96
CA GLN A 132 -11.52 3.38 -5.59
C GLN A 132 -12.02 1.98 -5.20
N ALA A 133 -13.27 1.65 -5.55
CA ALA A 133 -13.83 0.32 -5.29
C ALA A 133 -13.06 -0.78 -6.05
N LYS A 134 -12.66 -0.53 -7.30
CA LYS A 134 -11.86 -1.47 -8.11
C LYS A 134 -10.50 -1.76 -7.46
N ILE A 135 -9.72 -0.74 -7.08
CA ILE A 135 -8.39 -0.97 -6.48
C ILE A 135 -8.50 -1.66 -5.10
N ILE A 136 -9.56 -1.40 -4.34
CA ILE A 136 -9.83 -2.10 -3.08
C ILE A 136 -10.08 -3.59 -3.34
N ARG A 137 -10.95 -3.92 -4.30
CA ARG A 137 -11.24 -5.32 -4.68
C ARG A 137 -10.02 -6.06 -5.20
N GLN A 138 -9.12 -5.36 -5.88
CA GLN A 138 -7.85 -5.93 -6.35
C GLN A 138 -6.90 -6.28 -5.20
N ASN A 139 -7.11 -5.74 -4.00
CA ASN A 139 -6.23 -5.89 -2.85
C ASN A 139 -6.97 -6.45 -1.62
N PRO A 140 -7.42 -7.73 -1.65
CA PRO A 140 -8.09 -8.35 -0.51
C PRO A 140 -7.20 -8.48 0.74
N GLY A 141 -5.89 -8.32 0.59
CA GLY A 141 -4.91 -8.33 1.68
C GLY A 141 -4.69 -6.99 2.40
N LEU A 142 -5.46 -5.96 2.09
CA LEU A 142 -5.38 -4.65 2.76
C LEU A 142 -5.59 -4.80 4.27
N ARG A 143 -4.71 -4.15 5.03
CA ARG A 143 -4.73 -4.11 6.50
C ARG A 143 -5.03 -2.72 7.03
N ASP A 144 -4.57 -1.68 6.33
CA ASP A 144 -4.79 -0.30 6.71
C ASP A 144 -5.47 0.45 5.55
N LEU A 145 -6.64 1.02 5.81
CA LEU A 145 -7.39 1.80 4.83
C LEU A 145 -7.79 3.15 5.42
N SER A 146 -7.53 4.22 4.68
CA SER A 146 -7.98 5.57 5.01
C SER A 146 -8.90 6.08 3.89
N LEU A 147 -10.13 6.44 4.28
CA LEU A 147 -11.19 6.93 3.40
C LEU A 147 -11.66 8.31 3.86
N ALA A 148 -11.81 9.21 2.90
CA ALA A 148 -12.56 10.46 3.08
C ALA A 148 -13.67 10.48 2.03
N PHE A 149 -14.90 10.78 2.41
CA PHE A 149 -16.06 10.95 1.55
C PHE A 149 -16.28 12.41 1.23
N HIS A 150 -16.91 12.71 0.09
CA HIS A 150 -17.30 14.06 -0.27
C HIS A 150 -18.40 14.56 0.68
N ASP A 151 -18.46 15.87 0.90
CA ASP A 151 -19.43 16.49 1.82
C ASP A 151 -20.84 16.57 1.21
N ASP A 152 -21.25 15.56 0.44
CA ASP A 152 -22.57 15.43 -0.17
C ASP A 152 -23.28 14.16 0.36
N PRO A 153 -24.31 14.31 1.22
CA PRO A 153 -25.04 13.17 1.78
C PRO A 153 -25.94 12.46 0.76
N SER A 154 -26.15 13.02 -0.43
CA SER A 154 -26.97 12.42 -1.49
C SER A 154 -26.19 11.45 -2.39
N SER A 155 -24.86 11.40 -2.23
CA SER A 155 -24.00 10.52 -3.02
C SER A 155 -24.19 9.06 -2.61
N ASP A 156 -24.51 8.22 -3.59
CA ASP A 156 -24.54 6.76 -3.42
C ASP A 156 -23.11 6.20 -3.47
N TYR A 157 -22.64 5.71 -2.33
CA TYR A 157 -21.34 5.07 -2.16
C TYR A 157 -21.43 3.54 -2.03
N SER A 158 -22.56 2.93 -2.39
CA SER A 158 -22.83 1.50 -2.22
C SER A 158 -21.71 0.60 -2.77
N ASP A 159 -21.20 0.88 -3.98
CA ASP A 159 -20.13 0.08 -4.59
C ASP A 159 -18.84 0.09 -3.77
N LEU A 160 -18.45 1.27 -3.27
CA LEU A 160 -17.29 1.45 -2.42
C LEU A 160 -17.49 0.79 -1.06
N ILE A 161 -18.67 0.98 -0.45
CA ILE A 161 -19.06 0.36 0.82
C ILE A 161 -18.95 -1.16 0.75
N HIS A 162 -19.49 -1.77 -0.31
CA HIS A 162 -19.42 -3.21 -0.55
C HIS A 162 -17.99 -3.69 -0.80
N ALA A 163 -17.15 -2.90 -1.47
CA ALA A 163 -15.75 -3.24 -1.66
C ALA A 163 -14.99 -3.26 -0.33
N VAL A 164 -15.23 -2.28 0.55
CA VAL A 164 -14.58 -2.18 1.85
C VAL A 164 -15.08 -3.26 2.80
N SER A 165 -16.39 -3.53 2.84
CA SER A 165 -16.95 -4.58 3.69
C SER A 165 -16.46 -5.99 3.32
N GLY A 166 -15.97 -6.18 2.10
CA GLY A 166 -15.31 -7.41 1.67
C GLY A 166 -13.87 -7.61 2.19
N LEU A 167 -13.29 -6.62 2.88
CA LEU A 167 -11.90 -6.68 3.37
C LEU A 167 -11.79 -7.45 4.70
N GLY A 168 -11.81 -8.79 4.63
CA GLY A 168 -11.74 -9.64 5.82
C GLY A 168 -10.43 -9.54 6.64
N MET A 169 -9.36 -8.97 6.08
CA MET A 169 -8.05 -8.80 6.73
C MET A 169 -7.80 -7.37 7.25
N LEU A 170 -8.79 -6.48 7.13
CA LEU A 170 -8.64 -5.08 7.50
C LEU A 170 -8.51 -4.95 9.02
N ARG A 171 -7.40 -4.35 9.48
CA ARG A 171 -7.11 -4.11 10.90
C ARG A 171 -7.35 -2.66 11.29
N ARG A 172 -7.05 -1.72 10.40
CA ARG A 172 -7.21 -0.30 10.65
C ARG A 172 -8.06 0.35 9.57
N LEU A 173 -9.08 1.06 10.01
CA LEU A 173 -9.95 1.85 9.16
C LEU A 173 -9.99 3.28 9.68
N ALA A 174 -9.68 4.25 8.83
CA ALA A 174 -9.71 5.66 9.17
C ALA A 174 -10.70 6.40 8.27
N PHE A 175 -11.56 7.20 8.91
CA PHE A 175 -12.51 8.09 8.26
C PHE A 175 -12.14 9.56 8.48
N ASP A 176 -10.87 9.90 8.36
CA ASP A 176 -10.40 11.24 8.71
C ASP A 176 -11.02 12.32 7.80
N LYS A 177 -11.40 13.47 8.40
CA LYS A 177 -11.98 14.64 7.71
C LYS A 177 -13.32 14.39 7.00
N ASN A 178 -14.10 13.42 7.47
CA ASN A 178 -15.46 13.20 6.98
C ASN A 178 -16.48 14.11 7.67
N GLN A 179 -17.30 14.82 6.90
CA GLN A 179 -18.39 15.66 7.45
C GLN A 179 -19.78 15.04 7.25
N THR A 180 -19.92 14.10 6.32
CA THR A 180 -21.21 13.58 5.84
C THR A 180 -21.32 12.05 5.94
N LEU A 181 -20.41 11.42 6.68
CA LEU A 181 -20.45 9.97 6.87
C LEU A 181 -21.76 9.59 7.59
N GLN A 182 -22.62 8.86 6.86
CA GLN A 182 -23.86 8.32 7.40
C GLN A 182 -23.59 7.13 8.30
N VAL A 183 -24.44 6.94 9.32
CA VAL A 183 -24.27 5.88 10.31
C VAL A 183 -24.51 4.52 9.66
N GLU A 184 -25.51 4.43 8.79
CA GLU A 184 -25.89 3.23 8.06
C GLU A 184 -24.74 2.74 7.16
N THR A 185 -24.03 3.68 6.53
CA THR A 185 -22.81 3.40 5.76
C THR A 185 -21.72 2.80 6.65
N LEU A 186 -21.49 3.40 7.81
CA LEU A 186 -20.49 2.93 8.76
C LEU A 186 -20.85 1.54 9.31
N GLU A 187 -22.09 1.32 9.71
CA GLU A 187 -22.58 0.02 10.17
C GLU A 187 -22.39 -1.07 9.10
N THR A 188 -22.72 -0.77 7.85
CA THR A 188 -22.54 -1.70 6.73
C THR A 188 -21.07 -2.07 6.52
N ILE A 189 -20.16 -1.10 6.61
CA ILE A 189 -18.72 -1.36 6.50
C ILE A 189 -18.24 -2.22 7.67
N LEU A 190 -18.62 -1.85 8.90
CA LEU A 190 -18.18 -2.52 10.12
C LEU A 190 -18.70 -3.96 10.25
N GLN A 191 -19.90 -4.25 9.73
CA GLN A 191 -20.44 -5.62 9.69
C GLN A 191 -19.59 -6.56 8.84
N GLY A 192 -18.91 -6.06 7.80
CA GLY A 192 -18.03 -6.86 6.95
C GLY A 192 -16.58 -6.97 7.45
N CYS A 193 -16.12 -5.99 8.23
CA CYS A 193 -14.73 -5.91 8.70
C CYS A 193 -14.54 -6.64 10.05
N THR A 194 -14.61 -7.96 10.06
CA THR A 194 -14.54 -8.75 11.31
C THR A 194 -13.19 -8.69 12.03
N SER A 195 -12.10 -8.40 11.30
CA SER A 195 -10.73 -8.36 11.86
C SER A 195 -10.29 -6.96 12.32
N LEU A 196 -11.23 -6.01 12.44
CA LEU A 196 -10.90 -4.61 12.70
C LEU A 196 -10.42 -4.40 14.15
N GLU A 197 -9.20 -3.88 14.28
CA GLU A 197 -8.51 -3.60 15.56
C GLU A 197 -8.54 -2.11 15.91
N GLU A 198 -8.47 -1.23 14.90
CA GLU A 198 -8.39 0.23 15.05
C GLU A 198 -9.38 0.94 14.12
N LEU A 199 -10.11 1.90 14.69
CA LEU A 199 -11.07 2.75 13.98
C LEU A 199 -10.80 4.22 14.35
N SER A 200 -10.50 5.06 13.34
CA SER A 200 -10.16 6.48 13.52
C SER A 200 -11.22 7.40 12.90
N PHE A 201 -11.63 8.43 13.63
CA PHE A 201 -12.55 9.49 13.19
C PHE A 201 -11.95 10.89 13.36
N LYS A 202 -10.67 11.05 13.01
CA LYS A 202 -10.00 12.33 13.22
C LYS A 202 -10.66 13.44 12.40
N ASP A 203 -10.99 14.55 13.04
CA ASP A 203 -11.65 15.71 12.40
C ASP A 203 -13.00 15.36 11.73
N VAL A 204 -13.73 14.38 12.28
CA VAL A 204 -15.08 14.00 11.81
C VAL A 204 -16.16 14.77 12.53
N TYR A 205 -17.08 15.34 11.75
CA TYR A 205 -18.25 16.05 12.27
C TYR A 205 -19.50 15.22 11.98
N PHE A 206 -20.16 14.74 13.03
CA PHE A 206 -21.48 14.12 12.89
C PHE A 206 -22.53 15.23 12.84
N LEU A 207 -23.21 15.36 11.70
CA LEU A 207 -24.24 16.38 11.44
C LEU A 207 -25.46 16.25 12.37
N LEU A 208 -25.65 15.08 13.01
CA LEU A 208 -26.66 14.82 14.01
C LEU A 208 -25.98 14.43 15.33
N LYS A 209 -26.50 14.92 16.47
CA LYS A 209 -26.12 14.43 17.81
C LYS A 209 -26.41 12.93 17.87
N HIS A 210 -25.38 12.13 17.62
CA HIS A 210 -25.48 10.69 17.63
C HIS A 210 -25.78 10.21 19.07
N PRO A 211 -26.68 9.21 19.26
CA PRO A 211 -26.96 8.67 20.59
C PRO A 211 -25.72 8.07 21.29
N PHE A 212 -24.65 7.79 20.53
CA PHE A 212 -23.40 7.25 21.07
C PHE A 212 -22.31 8.30 21.36
N GLY A 213 -22.55 9.59 21.12
CA GLY A 213 -21.61 10.68 21.44
C GLY A 213 -20.75 11.12 20.24
N THR A 214 -19.53 11.60 20.51
CA THR A 214 -18.53 11.96 19.47
C THR A 214 -18.00 10.70 18.75
N GLY A 215 -17.38 10.86 17.58
CA GLY A 215 -16.83 9.75 16.79
C GLY A 215 -15.90 8.83 17.58
N ASP A 216 -15.01 9.41 18.39
CA ASP A 216 -14.07 8.66 19.22
C ASP A 216 -14.78 7.80 20.28
N THR A 217 -15.86 8.32 20.88
CA THR A 217 -16.66 7.57 21.85
C THR A 217 -17.45 6.43 21.20
N PHE A 218 -17.92 6.62 19.96
CA PHE A 218 -18.54 5.55 19.18
C PHE A 218 -17.53 4.45 18.84
N ALA A 219 -16.36 4.82 18.29
CA ALA A 219 -15.31 3.87 17.91
C ALA A 219 -14.89 2.98 19.08
N SER A 220 -14.64 3.59 20.23
CA SER A 220 -14.20 2.90 21.44
C SER A 220 -15.27 1.91 21.96
N ARG A 221 -16.55 2.29 21.90
CA ARG A 221 -17.65 1.42 22.33
C ARG A 221 -17.83 0.23 21.39
N TRP A 222 -17.80 0.46 20.09
CA TRP A 222 -17.99 -0.61 19.10
C TRP A 222 -16.89 -1.68 19.22
N LEU A 223 -15.62 -1.26 19.30
CA LEU A 223 -14.48 -2.17 19.46
C LEU A 223 -14.52 -2.96 20.79
N ALA A 224 -15.20 -2.44 21.82
CA ALA A 224 -15.40 -3.17 23.07
C ALA A 224 -16.50 -4.24 22.94
N THR A 225 -17.59 -3.93 22.24
CA THR A 225 -18.69 -4.87 22.00
C THR A 225 -18.24 -6.04 21.13
N SER A 226 -17.52 -5.78 20.03
CA SER A 226 -17.05 -6.83 19.12
C SER A 226 -16.13 -7.84 19.82
N LYS A 227 -15.22 -7.37 20.68
CA LYS A 227 -14.34 -8.25 21.49
C LYS A 227 -15.10 -9.10 22.51
N THR A 228 -16.22 -8.60 23.03
CA THR A 228 -17.02 -9.32 24.03
C THR A 228 -17.85 -10.43 23.39
N GLU A 229 -18.38 -10.20 22.18
CA GLU A 229 -19.11 -11.21 21.40
C GLU A 229 -18.19 -12.36 20.94
N GLU A 230 -16.97 -12.05 20.52
CA GLU A 230 -16.00 -13.08 20.11
C GLU A 230 -15.58 -14.01 21.26
N GLN A 231 -15.49 -13.48 22.50
CA GLN A 231 -15.18 -14.26 23.70
C GLN A 231 -16.35 -15.14 24.19
N THR A 232 -17.59 -14.74 23.90
CA THR A 232 -18.78 -15.51 24.32
C THR A 232 -19.15 -16.59 23.31
N ALA A 233 -18.81 -16.42 22.03
CA ALA A 233 -19.02 -17.44 20.99
C ALA A 233 -18.02 -18.61 21.05
N THR A 234 -16.93 -18.49 21.83
CA THR A 234 -15.86 -19.48 21.96
C THR A 234 -15.89 -20.29 23.27
N ALA A 235 -16.90 -20.05 24.13
CA ALA A 235 -17.15 -20.78 25.38
C ALA A 235 -18.28 -21.81 25.23
#